data_AF-A0A059EWG9-F1
#
_entry.id   AF-A0A059EWG9-F1
#
_cell.length_a   1.000
_cell.length_b   1.000
_cell.length_c   1.000
_cell.angle_alpha   90.00
_cell.angle_beta   90.00
_cell.angle_gamma   90.00
#
_symmetry.space_group_name_H-M   'P 1'
#
loop_
_entity.id
_entity.type
_entity.pdbx_description
1 polymer ?
#
loop_
_entity_poly.entity_id
_entity_poly.type
_entity_poly.pdbx_seq_one_letter_code
_entity_poly.pdbx_strand_id
1 'polypeptide(L)'
;MTRQIPFMDQTFVKLTLDWRFPIITAMLYLLYNYKHNQKTLVPVRRELKSLLTLIMFTHNAVMSIFSFHVFKNTFFILFDFFKNHSFKEFFSDPQGRLWNKLFYYFWIFYFSKYIEIIDTWIIYMNNRSASFLQVYHHTGAIICCWFLCKSTSHISWIFILFNSFVHSFMYLYYAATTVGIKSKLKFLLTYLQIAQFVIGFILGVIFMICGDIFSSDPEVRKFQMAAGAINLGYVAFLYVLFMRFAKQTYGKEKKD
;
A
#
# COMPACT_ATOMS: atom_id res chain seq x y z
N MET A 1 19.22 -13.19 -9.05
CA MET A 1 20.45 -12.46 -8.68
C MET A 1 20.15 -10.98 -8.61
N THR A 2 20.01 -10.42 -7.42
CA THR A 2 19.82 -8.98 -7.19
C THR A 2 21.15 -8.27 -7.44
N ARG A 3 21.27 -7.51 -8.53
CA ARG A 3 22.42 -6.60 -8.70
C ARG A 3 22.43 -5.59 -7.55
N GLN A 4 23.60 -5.39 -6.95
CA GLN A 4 23.83 -4.52 -5.80
C GLN A 4 23.36 -3.10 -6.11
N ILE A 5 22.37 -2.60 -5.37
CA ILE A 5 22.02 -1.18 -5.36
C ILE A 5 22.89 -0.57 -4.24
N PRO A 6 23.84 0.34 -4.57
CA PRO A 6 24.93 0.72 -3.68
C PRO A 6 24.51 1.41 -2.36
N PHE A 7 23.24 1.84 -2.26
CA PHE A 7 22.69 2.54 -1.09
C PHE A 7 21.81 1.65 -0.19
N MET A 8 21.66 0.36 -0.51
CA MET A 8 20.78 -0.55 0.21
C MET A 8 21.60 -1.51 1.07
N ASP A 9 21.50 -1.39 2.40
CA ASP A 9 22.07 -2.38 3.32
C ASP A 9 21.45 -3.75 3.03
N GLN A 10 22.25 -4.62 2.42
CA GLN A 10 21.81 -5.94 1.99
C GLN A 10 21.38 -6.82 3.17
N THR A 11 21.92 -6.57 4.37
CA THR A 11 21.54 -7.28 5.59
C THR A 11 20.09 -6.95 5.94
N PHE A 12 19.76 -5.66 5.94
CA PHE A 12 18.41 -5.19 6.23
C PHE A 12 17.38 -5.61 5.17
N VAL A 13 17.76 -5.61 3.89
CA VAL A 13 16.90 -6.13 2.81
C VAL A 13 16.62 -7.62 3.01
N LYS A 14 17.65 -8.42 3.32
CA LYS A 14 17.47 -9.86 3.58
C LYS A 14 16.58 -10.11 4.79
N LEU A 15 16.74 -9.33 5.87
CA LEU A 15 15.91 -9.41 7.07
C LEU A 15 14.44 -9.15 6.73
N THR A 16 14.15 -8.07 6.01
CA THR A 16 12.77 -7.71 5.64
C THR A 16 12.12 -8.66 4.62
N LEU A 17 12.92 -9.41 3.86
CA LEU A 17 12.47 -10.43 2.91
C LEU A 17 12.40 -11.85 3.50
N ASP A 18 12.87 -12.06 4.72
CA ASP A 18 12.59 -13.30 5.46
C ASP A 18 11.07 -13.37 5.73
N TRP A 19 10.46 -14.52 5.46
CA TRP A 19 9.02 -14.73 5.63
C TRP A 19 8.55 -14.54 7.08
N ARG A 20 9.45 -14.73 8.05
CA ARG A 20 9.15 -14.56 9.48
C ARG A 20 8.85 -13.10 9.80
N PHE A 21 9.55 -12.17 9.15
CA PHE A 21 9.43 -10.74 9.41
C PHE A 21 8.00 -10.20 9.18
N PRO A 22 7.39 -10.31 7.98
CA PRO A 22 6.02 -9.84 7.74
C PRO A 22 4.98 -10.62 8.57
N ILE A 23 5.15 -11.93 8.77
CA ILE A 23 4.19 -12.74 9.54
C ILE A 23 4.19 -12.33 11.01
N ILE A 24 5.36 -12.23 11.64
CA ILE A 24 5.47 -11.82 13.04
C ILE A 24 4.90 -10.42 13.21
N THR A 25 5.26 -9.46 12.35
CA THR A 25 4.70 -8.11 12.41
C THR A 25 3.18 -8.11 12.25
N ALA A 26 2.63 -8.84 11.27
CA ALA A 26 1.20 -8.95 11.06
C ALA A 26 0.48 -9.54 12.28
N MET A 27 1.01 -10.61 12.88
CA MET A 27 0.45 -11.22 14.08
C MET A 27 0.47 -10.27 15.28
N LEU A 28 1.60 -9.59 15.51
CA LEU A 28 1.72 -8.59 16.57
C LEU A 28 0.76 -7.42 16.36
N TYR A 29 0.62 -6.94 15.13
CA TYR A 29 -0.31 -5.90 14.76
C TYR A 29 -1.77 -6.33 15.00
N LEU A 30 -2.16 -7.54 14.59
CA LEU A 30 -3.50 -8.08 14.83
C LEU A 30 -3.80 -8.22 16.31
N LEU A 31 -2.87 -8.78 17.10
CA LEU A 31 -3.02 -8.93 18.55
C LEU A 31 -3.14 -7.57 19.25
N TYR A 32 -2.32 -6.60 18.84
CA TYR A 32 -2.36 -5.24 19.35
C TYR A 32 -3.71 -4.58 19.09
N ASN A 33 -4.24 -4.73 17.87
CA ASN A 33 -5.55 -4.19 17.49
C ASN A 33 -6.70 -4.88 18.24
N TYR A 34 -6.67 -6.20 18.35
CA TYR A 34 -7.66 -6.97 19.10
C TYR A 34 -7.75 -6.47 20.55
N LYS A 35 -6.61 -6.32 21.23
CA LYS A 35 -6.56 -5.84 22.61
C LYS A 35 -6.99 -4.38 22.76
N HIS A 36 -6.61 -3.49 21.83
CA HIS A 36 -6.95 -2.07 21.93
C HIS A 36 -8.39 -1.76 21.53
N ASN A 37 -8.95 -2.45 20.54
CA ASN A 37 -10.35 -2.27 20.14
C ASN A 37 -11.36 -2.72 21.21
N GLN A 38 -10.93 -3.50 22.21
CA GLN A 38 -11.76 -3.89 23.36
C GLN A 38 -11.73 -2.87 24.51
N LYS A 39 -10.84 -1.88 24.47
CA LYS A 39 -10.73 -0.89 25.56
C LYS A 39 -11.88 0.11 25.49
N THR A 40 -12.38 0.50 26.65
CA THR A 40 -13.33 1.61 26.79
C THR A 40 -12.67 2.92 26.34
N LEU A 41 -13.36 3.66 25.48
CA LEU A 41 -12.90 4.95 24.98
C LEU A 41 -12.99 6.02 26.09
N VAL A 42 -11.87 6.70 26.39
CA VAL A 42 -11.78 7.78 27.39
C VAL A 42 -11.34 9.10 26.75
N PRO A 43 -12.04 10.24 27.00
CA PRO A 43 -11.71 11.51 26.34
C PRO A 43 -10.24 11.93 26.50
N VAL A 44 -9.63 12.32 25.38
CA VAL A 44 -8.22 12.76 25.33
C VAL A 44 -8.03 14.04 26.16
N ARG A 45 -7.07 14.01 27.09
CA ARG A 45 -6.69 15.17 27.92
C ARG A 45 -6.31 16.36 27.04
N ARG A 46 -6.81 17.56 27.39
CA ARG A 46 -6.64 18.80 26.60
C ARG A 46 -5.16 19.13 26.34
N GLU A 47 -4.29 18.88 27.32
CA GLU A 47 -2.85 19.15 27.26
C GLU A 47 -2.12 18.33 26.19
N LEU A 48 -2.58 17.10 25.94
CA LEU A 48 -1.98 16.20 24.96
C LEU A 48 -2.44 16.49 23.52
N LYS A 49 -3.49 17.31 23.34
CA LYS A 49 -4.06 17.57 22.01
C LYS A 49 -3.08 18.30 21.08
N SER A 50 -2.32 19.27 21.61
CA SER A 50 -1.36 20.02 20.79
C SER A 50 -0.23 19.14 20.27
N LEU A 51 0.36 18.33 21.18
CA LEU A 51 1.40 17.37 20.82
C LEU A 51 0.88 16.30 19.86
N LEU A 52 -0.32 15.76 20.10
CA LEU A 52 -0.95 14.78 19.21
C LEU A 52 -1.17 15.37 17.81
N THR A 53 -1.67 16.60 17.70
CA THR A 53 -1.83 17.29 16.42
C THR A 53 -0.50 17.46 15.69
N LEU A 54 0.57 17.83 16.39
CA LEU A 54 1.90 17.94 15.80
C LEU A 54 2.40 16.59 15.26
N ILE A 55 2.26 15.51 16.04
CA ILE A 55 2.63 14.15 15.63
C ILE A 55 1.84 13.73 14.40
N MET A 56 0.52 13.89 14.42
CA MET A 56 -0.36 13.55 13.30
C MET A 56 -0.01 14.35 12.05
N PHE A 57 0.17 15.67 12.17
CA PHE A 57 0.51 16.52 11.03
C PHE A 57 1.86 16.10 10.43
N THR A 58 2.88 15.92 11.28
CA THR A 58 4.24 15.57 10.84
C THR A 58 4.26 14.22 10.15
N HIS A 59 3.63 13.20 10.75
CA HIS A 59 3.52 11.87 10.16
C HIS A 59 2.83 11.91 8.79
N ASN A 60 1.65 12.53 8.71
CA ASN A 60 0.91 12.63 7.45
C ASN A 60 1.69 13.45 6.39
N ALA A 61 2.36 14.54 6.77
CA ALA A 61 3.16 15.33 5.83
C ALA A 61 4.36 14.54 5.28
N VAL A 62 5.09 13.84 6.15
CA VAL A 62 6.21 12.97 5.77
C VAL A 62 5.74 11.86 4.84
N MET A 63 4.66 11.16 5.19
CA MET A 63 4.10 10.07 4.37
C MET A 63 3.57 10.57 3.03
N SER A 64 3.01 11.78 2.97
CA SER A 64 2.60 12.43 1.71
C SER A 64 3.80 12.69 0.80
N ILE A 65 4.86 13.31 1.33
CA ILE A 65 6.08 13.63 0.56
C ILE A 65 6.76 12.35 0.08
N PHE A 66 6.89 11.36 0.97
CA PHE A 66 7.45 10.05 0.64
C PHE A 66 6.66 9.37 -0.48
N SER A 67 5.33 9.31 -0.36
CA SER A 67 4.46 8.68 -1.37
C SER A 67 4.57 9.38 -2.72
N PHE A 68 4.62 10.72 -2.73
CA PHE A 68 4.83 11.48 -3.95
C PHE A 68 6.21 11.23 -4.57
N HIS A 69 7.26 11.13 -3.75
CA HIS A 69 8.61 10.78 -4.22
C HIS A 69 8.63 9.38 -4.88
N VAL A 70 8.04 8.38 -4.24
CA VAL A 70 7.92 7.03 -4.81
C VAL A 70 7.13 7.05 -6.12
N PHE A 71 5.98 7.73 -6.14
CA PHE A 71 5.15 7.86 -7.33
C PHE A 71 5.92 8.49 -8.49
N LYS A 72 6.53 9.67 -8.27
CA LYS A 72 7.26 10.42 -9.29
C LYS A 72 8.34 9.56 -9.93
N ASN A 73 9.19 8.92 -9.13
CA ASN A 73 10.29 8.12 -9.67
C ASN A 73 9.81 6.86 -10.40
N THR A 74 8.82 6.16 -9.83
CA THR A 74 8.22 4.99 -10.48
C THR A 74 7.58 5.37 -11.81
N PHE A 75 6.84 6.48 -11.85
CA PHE A 75 6.22 6.99 -13.06
C PHE A 75 7.25 7.28 -14.16
N PHE A 76 8.33 8.00 -13.83
CA PHE A 76 9.38 8.30 -14.82
C PHE A 76 10.12 7.04 -15.30
N ILE A 77 10.39 6.08 -14.42
CA ILE A 77 10.99 4.79 -14.81
C ILE A 77 10.07 4.04 -15.79
N LEU A 78 8.78 3.95 -15.48
CA LEU A 78 7.81 3.27 -16.33
C LEU A 78 7.62 4.00 -17.66
N PHE A 79 7.55 5.33 -17.65
CA PHE A 79 7.39 6.14 -18.86
C PHE A 79 8.62 6.04 -19.78
N ASP A 80 9.84 6.11 -19.22
CA ASP A 80 11.08 5.93 -19.98
C ASP A 80 11.16 4.53 -20.59
N PHE A 81 10.83 3.49 -19.83
CA PHE A 81 10.81 2.12 -20.35
C PHE A 81 9.75 1.94 -21.44
N PHE A 82 8.55 2.48 -21.23
CA PHE A 82 7.46 2.43 -22.21
C PHE A 82 7.81 3.14 -23.52
N LYS A 83 8.52 4.27 -23.45
CA LYS A 83 8.91 5.04 -24.64
C LYS A 83 10.01 4.35 -25.45
N ASN A 84 10.93 3.65 -24.79
CA ASN A 84 12.14 3.10 -25.40
C ASN A 84 12.05 1.60 -25.75
N HIS A 85 10.97 0.92 -25.37
CA HIS A 85 10.79 -0.52 -25.56
C HIS A 85 9.44 -0.85 -26.20
N SER A 86 9.33 -2.02 -26.83
CA SER A 86 8.06 -2.48 -27.40
C SER A 86 7.02 -2.80 -26.32
N PHE A 87 5.73 -2.75 -26.65
CA PHE A 87 4.65 -3.16 -25.74
C PHE A 87 4.89 -4.56 -25.18
N LYS A 88 5.31 -5.52 -26.02
CA LYS A 88 5.60 -6.88 -25.57
C LYS A 88 6.71 -6.90 -24.53
N GLU A 89 7.77 -6.13 -24.70
CA GLU A 89 8.87 -6.03 -23.73
C GLU A 89 8.44 -5.33 -22.43
N PHE A 90 7.58 -4.31 -22.50
CA PHE A 90 7.00 -3.67 -21.31
C PHE A 90 6.21 -4.67 -20.47
N PHE A 91 5.37 -5.48 -21.12
CA PHE A 91 4.53 -6.44 -20.42
C PHE A 91 5.28 -7.69 -19.98
N SER A 92 6.26 -8.19 -20.72
CA SER A 92 7.00 -9.42 -20.37
C SER A 92 8.28 -9.19 -19.54
N ASP A 93 8.79 -7.96 -19.49
CA ASP A 93 10.08 -7.58 -18.87
C ASP A 93 11.19 -8.63 -19.08
N PRO A 94 11.58 -8.91 -20.34
CA PRO A 94 12.57 -9.94 -20.60
C PRO A 94 13.88 -9.55 -19.91
N GLN A 95 14.47 -10.52 -19.19
CA GLN A 95 15.69 -10.37 -18.39
C GLN A 95 15.55 -9.51 -17.12
N GLY A 96 14.34 -9.11 -16.72
CA GLY A 96 14.10 -8.35 -15.48
C GLY A 96 14.65 -6.93 -15.51
N ARG A 97 14.71 -6.29 -16.68
CA ARG A 97 15.32 -4.96 -16.86
C ARG A 97 14.51 -3.89 -16.13
N LEU A 98 13.18 -3.94 -16.25
CA LEU A 98 12.26 -3.03 -15.57
C LEU A 98 12.24 -3.31 -14.06
N TRP A 99 12.15 -4.59 -13.66
CA TRP A 99 12.23 -4.97 -12.25
C TRP A 99 13.50 -4.44 -11.57
N ASN A 100 14.65 -4.56 -12.22
CA ASN A 100 15.91 -4.06 -11.66
C ASN A 100 15.91 -2.55 -11.40
N LYS A 101 15.24 -1.76 -12.25
CA LYS A 101 15.06 -0.31 -12.04
C LYS A 101 14.03 -0.02 -10.94
N LEU A 102 12.98 -0.83 -10.84
CA LEU A 102 11.88 -0.63 -9.88
C LEU A 102 12.18 -1.16 -8.48
N PHE A 103 13.09 -2.13 -8.34
CA PHE A 103 13.28 -2.89 -7.10
C PHE A 103 13.51 -2.00 -5.88
N TYR A 104 14.38 -0.99 -6.00
CA TYR A 104 14.65 -0.05 -4.91
C TYR A 104 13.39 0.66 -4.43
N TYR A 105 12.64 1.26 -5.36
CA TYR A 105 11.41 1.98 -5.05
C TYR A 105 10.33 1.05 -4.51
N PHE A 106 10.24 -0.17 -5.04
CA PHE A 106 9.32 -1.18 -4.53
C PHE A 106 9.68 -1.65 -3.13
N TRP A 107 10.97 -1.80 -2.82
CA TRP A 107 11.44 -2.22 -1.51
C TRP A 107 11.20 -1.13 -0.45
N ILE A 108 11.50 0.15 -0.73
CA ILE A 108 11.17 1.23 0.22
C ILE A 108 9.65 1.41 0.38
N PHE A 109 8.87 1.19 -0.69
CA PHE A 109 7.41 1.20 -0.63
C PHE A 109 6.86 0.03 0.20
N TYR A 110 7.42 -1.16 0.05
CA TYR A 110 7.10 -2.30 0.90
C TYR A 110 7.44 -1.98 2.37
N PHE A 111 8.61 -1.40 2.61
CA PHE A 111 9.02 -1.01 3.95
C PHE A 111 8.10 0.07 4.56
N SER A 112 7.55 0.97 3.74
CA SER A 112 6.59 1.97 4.23
C SER A 112 5.36 1.35 4.87
N LYS A 113 4.94 0.14 4.46
CA LYS A 113 3.77 -0.55 5.05
C LYS A 113 3.93 -0.88 6.53
N TYR A 114 5.17 -1.02 7.00
CA TYR A 114 5.49 -1.15 8.42
C TYR A 114 5.35 0.18 9.15
N ILE A 115 5.77 1.28 8.51
CA ILE A 115 5.65 2.63 9.06
C ILE A 115 4.17 3.05 9.12
N GLU A 116 3.37 2.67 8.12
CA GLU A 116 1.93 2.94 8.03
C GLU A 116 1.12 2.33 9.20
N ILE A 117 1.68 1.39 9.98
CA ILE A 117 1.07 0.93 11.24
C ILE A 117 0.85 2.09 12.23
N ILE A 118 1.68 3.14 12.17
CA ILE A 118 1.56 4.35 12.99
C ILE A 118 0.19 5.03 12.76
N ASP A 119 -0.43 4.90 11.58
CA ASP A 119 -1.79 5.43 11.34
C ASP A 119 -2.80 4.86 12.34
N THR A 120 -2.64 3.57 12.65
CA THR A 120 -3.49 2.87 13.61
C THR A 120 -3.21 3.32 15.04
N TRP A 121 -1.94 3.56 15.37
CA TRP A 121 -1.56 4.10 16.68
C TRP A 121 -2.10 5.52 16.88
N ILE A 122 -2.06 6.36 15.84
CA ILE A 122 -2.67 7.69 15.84
C ILE A 122 -4.18 7.61 16.12
N ILE A 123 -4.89 6.65 15.51
CA ILE A 123 -6.32 6.42 15.77
C ILE A 123 -6.56 6.13 17.26
N TYR A 124 -5.75 5.25 17.87
CA TYR A 124 -5.87 4.93 19.30
C TYR A 124 -5.48 6.10 20.21
N MET A 125 -4.44 6.86 19.87
CA MET A 125 -4.05 8.06 20.62
C MET A 125 -5.14 9.14 20.58
N ASN A 126 -5.89 9.22 19.48
CA ASN A 126 -7.08 10.06 19.37
C ASN A 126 -8.33 9.42 20.01
N ASN A 127 -8.14 8.33 20.77
CA ASN A 127 -9.17 7.60 21.50
C ASN A 127 -10.34 7.18 20.61
N ARG A 128 -10.00 6.58 19.47
CA ARG A 128 -10.93 5.92 18.54
C ARG A 128 -10.51 4.47 18.36
N SER A 129 -11.47 3.62 18.00
CA SER A 129 -11.20 2.25 17.60
C SER A 129 -10.77 2.17 16.13
N ALA A 130 -9.78 1.34 15.81
CA ALA A 130 -9.43 1.05 14.43
C ALA A 130 -10.55 0.23 13.78
N SER A 131 -11.00 0.66 12.59
CA SER A 131 -12.04 -0.06 11.86
C SER A 131 -11.52 -1.40 11.33
N PHE A 132 -12.42 -2.33 11.05
CA PHE A 132 -12.04 -3.59 10.39
C PHE A 132 -11.33 -3.34 9.05
N LEU A 133 -11.77 -2.34 8.29
CA LEU A 133 -11.13 -1.94 7.03
C LEU A 133 -9.67 -1.52 7.25
N GLN A 134 -9.39 -0.71 8.28
CA GLN A 134 -8.03 -0.28 8.63
C GLN A 134 -7.15 -1.51 8.94
N VAL A 135 -7.61 -2.36 9.85
CA VAL A 135 -6.84 -3.51 10.32
C VAL A 135 -6.60 -4.51 9.18
N TYR A 136 -7.63 -4.79 8.37
CA TYR A 136 -7.51 -5.65 7.21
C TYR A 136 -6.52 -5.09 6.18
N HIS A 137 -6.62 -3.80 5.87
CA HIS A 137 -5.76 -3.15 4.88
C HIS A 137 -4.28 -3.18 5.28
N HIS A 138 -3.92 -2.74 6.50
CA HIS A 138 -2.50 -2.71 6.88
C HIS A 138 -1.90 -4.11 7.03
N THR A 139 -2.66 -5.06 7.57
CA THR A 139 -2.22 -6.46 7.68
C THR A 139 -2.00 -7.07 6.28
N GLY A 140 -3.00 -6.93 5.41
CA GLY A 140 -2.95 -7.44 4.06
C GLY A 140 -1.86 -6.77 3.22
N ALA A 141 -1.69 -5.45 3.33
CA ALA A 141 -0.67 -4.70 2.60
C ALA A 141 0.75 -5.19 2.93
N ILE A 142 1.07 -5.44 4.21
CA ILE A 142 2.38 -5.97 4.63
C ILE A 142 2.64 -7.34 3.97
N ILE A 143 1.69 -8.26 4.09
CA ILE A 143 1.83 -9.63 3.57
C ILE A 143 1.89 -9.64 2.03
N CYS A 144 0.99 -8.92 1.38
CA CYS A 144 0.87 -8.87 -0.07
C CYS A 144 2.08 -8.19 -0.74
N CYS A 145 2.58 -7.09 -0.15
CA CYS A 145 3.79 -6.43 -0.63
C CYS A 145 5.03 -7.32 -0.44
N TRP A 146 5.10 -8.12 0.63
CA TRP A 146 6.17 -9.10 0.80
C TRP A 146 6.14 -10.16 -0.31
N PHE A 147 4.97 -10.75 -0.60
CA PHE A 147 4.84 -11.73 -1.69
C PHE A 147 5.29 -11.14 -3.03
N LEU A 148 4.84 -9.93 -3.36
CA LEU A 148 5.27 -9.23 -4.59
C LEU A 148 6.78 -8.98 -4.60
N CYS A 149 7.34 -8.45 -3.51
CA CYS A 149 8.76 -8.14 -3.41
C CYS A 149 9.62 -9.40 -3.54
N LYS A 150 9.23 -10.46 -2.84
CA LYS A 150 9.92 -11.77 -2.85
C LYS A 150 9.84 -12.46 -4.19
N SER A 151 8.73 -12.30 -4.92
CA SER A 151 8.51 -12.96 -6.21
C SER A 151 9.33 -12.35 -7.35
N THR A 152 9.98 -11.21 -7.10
CA THR A 152 10.72 -10.46 -8.13
C THR A 152 9.91 -10.18 -9.39
N SER A 153 8.59 -10.06 -9.24
CA SER A 153 7.67 -9.85 -10.34
C SER A 153 7.56 -8.37 -10.65
N HIS A 154 7.85 -7.97 -11.89
CA HIS A 154 7.67 -6.59 -12.36
C HIS A 154 6.22 -6.13 -12.29
N ILE A 155 5.24 -7.04 -12.29
CA ILE A 155 3.79 -6.78 -12.14
C ILE A 155 3.49 -5.89 -10.92
N SER A 156 4.37 -5.93 -9.91
CA SER A 156 4.27 -5.08 -8.73
C SER A 156 4.25 -3.57 -9.04
N TRP A 157 4.71 -3.15 -10.25
CA TRP A 157 4.65 -1.77 -10.72
C TRP A 157 3.22 -1.19 -10.66
N ILE A 158 2.20 -2.01 -10.94
CA ILE A 158 0.79 -1.60 -10.87
C ILE A 158 0.49 -1.14 -9.44
N PHE A 159 0.89 -1.94 -8.46
CA PHE A 159 0.59 -1.70 -7.06
C PHE A 159 1.31 -0.45 -6.55
N ILE A 160 2.63 -0.36 -6.75
CA ILE A 160 3.42 0.80 -6.30
C ILE A 160 2.98 2.09 -6.98
N LEU A 161 2.72 2.10 -8.29
CA LEU A 161 2.38 3.33 -9.02
C LEU A 161 1.04 3.90 -8.54
N PHE A 162 -0.03 3.09 -8.58
CA PHE A 162 -1.36 3.56 -8.22
C PHE A 162 -1.46 3.83 -6.71
N ASN A 163 -0.89 2.98 -5.85
CA ASN A 163 -0.98 3.18 -4.40
C ASN A 163 -0.20 4.42 -3.96
N SER A 164 1.03 4.62 -4.45
CA SER A 164 1.83 5.79 -4.08
C SER A 164 1.21 7.11 -4.58
N PHE A 165 0.57 7.10 -5.76
CA PHE A 165 -0.22 8.23 -6.25
C PHE A 165 -1.36 8.56 -5.29
N VAL A 166 -2.21 7.58 -4.98
CA VAL A 166 -3.39 7.80 -4.13
C VAL A 166 -3.00 8.15 -2.69
N HIS A 167 -1.97 7.49 -2.15
CA HIS A 167 -1.45 7.78 -0.81
C HIS A 167 -0.86 9.19 -0.71
N SER A 168 -0.25 9.74 -1.77
CA SER A 168 0.22 11.12 -1.75
C SER A 168 -0.93 12.11 -1.47
N PHE A 169 -2.09 11.94 -2.12
CA PHE A 169 -3.25 12.80 -1.89
C PHE A 169 -3.99 12.49 -0.58
N MET A 170 -4.09 11.21 -0.21
CA MET A 170 -4.74 10.79 1.04
C MET A 170 -4.02 11.36 2.26
N TYR A 171 -2.70 11.22 2.33
CA TYR A 171 -1.90 11.74 3.44
C TYR A 171 -1.87 13.27 3.45
N LEU A 172 -1.81 13.92 2.28
CA LEU A 172 -1.95 15.38 2.19
C LEU A 172 -3.29 15.86 2.77
N TYR A 173 -4.38 15.17 2.44
CA TYR A 173 -5.69 15.45 3.01
C TYR A 173 -5.72 15.27 4.53
N TYR A 174 -5.15 14.17 5.05
CA TYR A 174 -5.10 13.97 6.49
C TYR A 174 -4.25 15.03 7.21
N ALA A 175 -3.09 15.40 6.67
CA ALA A 175 -2.30 16.51 7.18
C ALA A 175 -3.11 17.81 7.22
N ALA A 176 -3.80 18.18 6.13
CA ALA A 176 -4.65 19.37 6.10
C ALA A 176 -5.77 19.32 7.15
N THR A 177 -6.43 18.18 7.33
CA THR A 177 -7.50 18.04 8.33
C THR A 177 -7.01 18.13 9.77
N THR A 178 -5.76 17.74 10.06
CA THR A 178 -5.18 17.84 11.42
C THR A 178 -5.00 19.29 11.88
N VAL A 179 -4.77 20.23 10.96
CA VAL A 179 -4.67 21.66 11.26
C VAL A 179 -6.00 22.40 11.10
N GLY A 180 -7.12 21.67 10.98
CA GLY A 180 -8.46 22.23 10.96
C GLY A 180 -8.97 22.67 9.58
N ILE A 181 -8.24 22.38 8.49
CA ILE A 181 -8.72 22.69 7.14
C ILE A 181 -9.87 21.74 6.80
N LYS A 182 -11.09 22.29 6.74
CA LYS A 182 -12.28 21.55 6.32
C LYS A 182 -12.26 21.39 4.81
N SER A 183 -12.07 20.16 4.33
CA SER A 183 -12.06 19.85 2.90
C SER A 183 -13.25 18.98 2.50
N LYS A 184 -13.97 19.42 1.46
CA LYS A 184 -15.04 18.65 0.81
C LYS A 184 -14.49 17.53 -0.09
N LEU A 185 -13.17 17.40 -0.24
CA LEU A 185 -12.54 16.43 -1.14
C LEU A 185 -12.52 14.99 -0.60
N LYS A 186 -13.04 14.74 0.60
CA LYS A 186 -13.09 13.39 1.20
C LYS A 186 -13.78 12.37 0.28
N PHE A 187 -14.88 12.76 -0.36
CA PHE A 187 -15.60 11.87 -1.28
C PHE A 187 -14.73 11.55 -2.50
N LEU A 188 -14.07 12.57 -3.09
CA LEU A 188 -13.21 12.41 -4.26
C LEU A 188 -12.07 11.44 -3.96
N LEU A 189 -11.44 11.56 -2.78
CA LEU A 189 -10.39 10.63 -2.35
C LEU A 189 -10.90 9.20 -2.21
N THR A 190 -12.10 9.01 -1.65
CA THR A 190 -12.69 7.68 -1.51
C THR A 190 -12.94 7.04 -2.88
N TYR A 191 -13.48 7.80 -3.84
CA TYR A 191 -13.69 7.30 -5.20
C TYR A 191 -12.39 7.10 -5.96
N LEU A 192 -11.38 7.95 -5.72
CA LEU A 192 -10.04 7.75 -6.27
C LEU A 192 -9.42 6.44 -5.75
N GLN A 193 -9.59 6.13 -4.47
CA GLN A 193 -9.16 4.86 -3.88
C GLN A 193 -9.90 3.67 -4.50
N ILE A 194 -11.21 3.77 -4.71
CA ILE A 194 -11.99 2.72 -5.37
C ILE A 194 -11.54 2.52 -6.82
N ALA A 195 -11.34 3.61 -7.57
CA ALA A 195 -10.85 3.55 -8.95
C ALA A 195 -9.48 2.87 -9.03
N GLN A 196 -8.59 3.13 -8.06
CA GLN A 196 -7.28 2.46 -7.95
C GLN A 196 -7.44 0.93 -7.89
N PHE A 197 -8.42 0.41 -7.12
CA PHE A 197 -8.61 -1.03 -6.95
C PHE A 197 -9.20 -1.66 -8.20
N VAL A 198 -10.16 -0.97 -8.85
CA VAL A 198 -10.75 -1.45 -10.11
C VAL A 198 -9.71 -1.55 -11.21
N ILE A 199 -8.95 -0.47 -11.43
CA ILE A 199 -7.90 -0.44 -12.46
C ILE A 199 -6.81 -1.47 -12.15
N GLY A 200 -6.33 -1.50 -10.91
CA GLY A 200 -5.31 -2.45 -10.47
C GLY A 200 -5.75 -3.91 -10.60
N PHE A 201 -7.01 -4.22 -10.29
CA PHE A 201 -7.57 -5.56 -10.42
C PHE A 201 -7.68 -5.99 -11.89
N ILE A 202 -8.21 -5.14 -12.77
CA ILE A 202 -8.32 -5.43 -14.21
C ILE A 202 -6.94 -5.70 -14.80
N LEU A 203 -5.96 -4.82 -14.54
CA LEU A 203 -4.60 -5.02 -15.01
C LEU A 203 -4.00 -6.31 -14.44
N GLY A 204 -4.15 -6.57 -13.14
CA GLY A 204 -3.67 -7.80 -12.52
C GLY A 204 -4.26 -9.07 -13.13
N VAL A 205 -5.56 -9.09 -13.46
CA VAL A 205 -6.21 -10.22 -14.15
C VAL A 205 -5.64 -10.41 -15.56
N ILE A 206 -5.47 -9.34 -16.34
CA ILE A 206 -4.86 -9.41 -17.67
C ILE A 206 -3.46 -10.05 -17.57
N PHE A 207 -2.65 -9.61 -16.61
CA PHE A 207 -1.32 -10.16 -16.38
C PHE A 207 -1.34 -11.64 -15.97
N MET A 208 -2.32 -12.08 -15.16
CA MET A 208 -2.47 -13.48 -14.77
C MET A 208 -2.88 -14.39 -15.93
N ILE A 209 -3.67 -13.87 -16.89
CA ILE A 209 -4.10 -14.62 -18.08
C ILE A 209 -2.98 -14.70 -19.12
N CYS A 210 -2.19 -13.63 -19.27
CA CYS A 210 -1.05 -13.58 -20.18
C CYS A 210 0.19 -14.26 -19.58
N GLY A 211 0.13 -15.61 -19.46
CA GLY A 211 1.13 -16.43 -18.77
C GLY A 211 2.58 -16.30 -19.26
N ASP A 212 2.80 -15.86 -20.50
CA ASP A 212 4.13 -15.64 -21.09
C ASP A 212 4.91 -14.47 -20.43
N ILE A 213 4.26 -13.75 -19.52
CA ILE A 213 4.84 -12.64 -18.78
C ILE A 213 5.63 -13.11 -17.54
N PHE A 214 5.37 -14.33 -17.06
CA PHE A 214 6.06 -14.87 -15.90
C PHE A 214 7.40 -15.51 -16.27
N SER A 215 8.23 -15.76 -15.25
CA SER A 215 9.53 -16.41 -15.43
C SER A 215 9.43 -17.74 -16.20
N SER A 216 10.43 -18.03 -17.04
CA SER A 216 10.55 -19.34 -17.69
C SER A 216 10.90 -20.46 -16.70
N ASP A 217 11.46 -20.12 -15.53
CA ASP A 217 11.74 -21.09 -14.46
C ASP A 217 10.41 -21.55 -13.82
N PRO A 218 10.07 -22.85 -13.84
CA PRO A 218 8.80 -23.35 -13.32
C PRO A 218 8.55 -23.02 -11.84
N GLU A 219 9.57 -23.04 -10.99
CA GLU A 219 9.40 -22.81 -9.55
C GLU A 219 9.21 -21.32 -9.25
N VAL A 220 9.98 -20.46 -9.92
CA VAL A 220 9.81 -19.01 -9.83
C VAL A 220 8.45 -18.61 -10.37
N ARG A 221 8.03 -19.18 -11.51
CA ARG A 221 6.71 -18.94 -12.11
C ARG A 221 5.58 -19.29 -11.17
N LYS A 222 5.61 -20.48 -10.56
CA LYS A 222 4.59 -20.91 -9.58
C LYS A 222 4.48 -19.89 -8.44
N PHE A 223 5.61 -19.43 -7.90
CA PHE A 223 5.62 -18.46 -6.82
C PHE A 223 5.09 -17.09 -7.26
N GLN A 224 5.45 -16.60 -8.46
CA GLN A 224 4.93 -15.36 -9.02
C GLN A 224 3.42 -15.41 -9.25
N MET A 225 2.90 -16.52 -9.80
CA MET A 225 1.47 -16.72 -10.00
C MET A 225 0.72 -16.80 -8.66
N ALA A 226 1.28 -17.49 -7.67
CA ALA A 226 0.70 -17.55 -6.32
C ALA A 226 0.67 -16.16 -5.67
N ALA A 227 1.76 -15.40 -5.75
CA ALA A 227 1.83 -14.03 -5.26
C ALA A 227 0.78 -13.13 -5.96
N GLY A 228 0.64 -13.24 -7.28
CA GLY A 228 -0.36 -12.53 -8.06
C GLY A 228 -1.80 -12.88 -7.66
N ALA A 229 -2.10 -14.17 -7.51
CA ALA A 229 -3.43 -14.65 -7.09
C ALA A 229 -3.80 -14.17 -5.68
N ILE A 230 -2.87 -14.24 -4.72
CA ILE A 230 -3.06 -13.73 -3.36
C ILE A 230 -3.35 -12.23 -3.38
N ASN A 231 -2.59 -11.47 -4.18
CA ASN A 231 -2.78 -10.03 -4.32
C ASN A 231 -4.14 -9.68 -4.95
N LEU A 232 -4.57 -10.40 -5.99
CA LEU A 232 -5.88 -10.21 -6.60
C LEU A 232 -7.01 -10.48 -5.61
N GLY A 233 -6.92 -11.58 -4.85
CA GLY A 233 -7.90 -11.90 -3.80
C GLY A 233 -7.98 -10.81 -2.72
N TYR A 234 -6.81 -10.32 -2.28
CA TYR A 234 -6.71 -9.21 -1.33
C TYR A 234 -7.36 -7.92 -1.88
N VAL A 235 -7.01 -7.51 -3.10
CA VAL A 235 -7.56 -6.28 -3.72
C VAL A 235 -9.06 -6.40 -3.95
N ALA A 236 -9.57 -7.57 -4.36
CA ALA A 236 -10.99 -7.80 -4.54
C ALA A 236 -11.77 -7.63 -3.23
N PHE A 237 -11.28 -8.22 -2.13
CA PHE A 237 -11.93 -8.06 -0.84
C PHE A 237 -11.80 -6.62 -0.32
N LEU A 238 -10.65 -5.98 -0.50
CA LEU A 238 -10.44 -4.59 -0.12
C LEU A 238 -11.40 -3.64 -0.88
N TYR A 239 -11.62 -3.88 -2.18
CA TYR A 239 -12.62 -3.18 -2.98
C TYR A 239 -14.02 -3.29 -2.35
N VAL A 240 -14.45 -4.50 -1.96
CA VAL A 240 -15.75 -4.71 -1.30
C VAL A 240 -15.86 -3.90 0.00
N LEU A 241 -14.80 -3.88 0.82
CA LEU A 241 -14.78 -3.10 2.05
C LEU A 241 -14.87 -1.59 1.80
N PHE A 242 -14.18 -1.09 0.78
CA PHE A 242 -14.24 0.32 0.39
C PHE A 242 -15.60 0.72 -0.20
N MET A 243 -16.22 -0.15 -0.99
CA MET A 243 -17.59 0.05 -1.48
C MET A 243 -18.58 0.12 -0.32
N ARG A 244 -18.45 -0.77 0.67
CA ARG A 244 -19.26 -0.73 1.90
C ARG A 244 -19.03 0.56 2.68
N PHE A 245 -17.76 0.97 2.85
CA PHE A 245 -17.42 2.23 3.51
C PHE A 245 -18.03 3.45 2.79
N ALA A 246 -17.94 3.49 1.46
CA ALA A 246 -18.50 4.57 0.64
C ALA A 246 -20.03 4.61 0.77
N LYS A 247 -20.71 3.46 0.72
CA LYS A 247 -22.16 3.38 0.91
C LYS A 247 -22.58 3.84 2.31
N GLN A 248 -21.85 3.45 3.35
CA GLN A 248 -22.15 3.87 4.73
C GLN A 248 -21.87 5.35 4.98
N THR A 249 -20.87 5.93 4.32
CA THR A 249 -20.45 7.33 4.54
C THR A 249 -21.22 8.33 3.69
N TYR A 250 -21.60 7.93 2.46
CA TYR A 250 -22.16 8.83 1.44
C TYR A 250 -23.51 8.38 0.89
N GLY A 251 -23.95 7.15 1.19
CA GLY A 251 -25.29 6.70 0.83
C GLY A 251 -26.31 7.56 1.56
N LYS A 252 -27.24 8.17 0.82
CA LYS A 252 -28.37 8.89 1.42
C LYS A 252 -29.22 7.88 2.21
N GLU A 253 -29.50 8.17 3.48
CA GLU A 253 -30.66 7.55 4.14
C GLU A 253 -31.90 7.96 3.32
N LYS A 254 -32.60 6.98 2.74
CA LYS A 254 -34.00 7.19 2.42
C LYS A 254 -34.70 7.38 3.76
N LYS A 255 -35.07 8.63 4.07
CA LYS A 255 -36.10 8.89 5.07
C LYS A 255 -37.40 8.38 4.45
N ASP A 256 -37.80 7.17 4.86
CA ASP A 256 -39.18 6.72 4.75
C ASP A 256 -40.03 7.44 5.82
#